data_AF-A0A2S2QKX3-F1
#
_entry.id   AF-A0A2S2QKX3-F1
#
_cell.length_a   1.000
_cell.length_b   1.000
_cell.length_c   1.000
_cell.angle_alpha   90.00
_cell.angle_beta   90.00
_cell.angle_gamma   90.00
#
_symmetry.space_group_name_H-M   'P 1'
#
loop_
_entity.id
_entity.type
_entity.pdbx_description
1 polymer ?
#
loop_
_entity_poly.entity_id
_entity_poly.type
_entity_poly.pdbx_seq_one_letter_code
_entity_poly.pdbx_strand_id
1 'polypeptide(L)'
;MAFKNKKHLLTTNSVALEVRKRFLKRYVWSIALYGCGIWTISAIDKIKLEAFEMWCYRKMLRIKWIDKITNEAVLNRIKEKKVLWYTIKVRRAKMIGHLLRHENLSKAS
;
A
#
# COMPACT_ATOMS: atom_id res chain seq x y z
N MET A 1 -16.16 4.84 2.03
CA MET A 1 -16.21 5.89 3.08
C MET A 1 -15.13 5.79 4.16
N ALA A 2 -14.55 4.61 4.45
CA ALA A 2 -13.59 4.41 5.56
C ALA A 2 -12.31 5.27 5.54
N PHE A 3 -11.76 5.60 4.37
CA PHE A 3 -10.51 6.38 4.28
C PHE A 3 -10.69 7.86 4.65
N LYS A 4 -11.87 8.45 4.41
CA LYS A 4 -12.14 9.87 4.72
C LYS A 4 -12.06 10.14 6.23
N ASN A 5 -12.53 9.23 7.07
CA ASN A 5 -12.57 9.40 8.53
C ASN A 5 -11.17 9.31 9.18
N LYS A 6 -10.21 8.62 8.54
CA LYS A 6 -8.84 8.44 9.04
C LYS A 6 -7.81 9.39 8.40
N LYS A 7 -8.25 10.37 7.61
CA LYS A 7 -7.35 11.36 6.98
C LYS A 7 -6.47 12.08 8.01
N HIS A 8 -7.05 12.43 9.16
CA HIS A 8 -6.32 13.11 10.24
C HIS A 8 -5.06 12.33 10.66
N LEU A 9 -5.13 10.99 10.77
CA LEU A 9 -3.98 10.15 11.12
C LEU A 9 -2.80 10.27 10.15
N LEU A 10 -3.06 10.56 8.88
CA LEU A 10 -2.01 10.76 7.86
C LEU A 10 -1.48 12.20 7.83
N THR A 11 -2.27 13.19 8.26
CA THR A 11 -1.94 14.62 8.26
C THR A 11 -1.43 15.17 9.62
N THR A 12 -1.47 14.35 10.67
CA THR A 12 -1.27 14.60 12.12
C THR A 12 -0.28 15.69 12.61
N ASN A 13 0.96 15.79 12.16
CA ASN A 13 2.11 16.33 12.95
C ASN A 13 2.41 15.67 14.32
N SER A 14 1.42 15.36 15.17
CA SER A 14 1.68 14.67 16.46
C SER A 14 2.22 13.24 16.31
N VAL A 15 2.00 12.63 15.15
CA VAL A 15 2.44 11.26 14.83
C VAL A 15 3.69 11.30 13.97
N ALA A 16 4.77 10.66 14.41
CA ALA A 16 6.03 10.57 13.65
C ALA A 16 5.80 10.01 12.23
N LEU A 17 6.59 10.53 11.27
CA LEU A 17 6.46 10.18 9.86
C LEU A 17 6.56 8.67 9.62
N GLU A 18 7.44 7.98 10.35
CA GLU A 18 7.60 6.53 10.30
C GLU A 18 6.35 5.75 10.72
N VAL A 19 5.62 6.23 11.74
CA VAL A 19 4.39 5.59 12.20
C VAL A 19 3.31 5.72 11.12
N ARG A 20 3.22 6.86 10.45
CA ARG A 20 2.30 7.06 9.32
C ARG A 20 2.66 6.18 8.12
N LYS A 21 3.95 6.00 7.84
CA LYS A 21 4.44 5.05 6.82
C LYS A 21 4.04 3.61 7.14
N ARG A 22 4.27 3.17 8.38
CA ARG A 22 3.86 1.83 8.86
C ARG A 22 2.34 1.64 8.77
N PHE A 23 1.57 2.65 9.15
CA PHE A 23 0.12 2.63 9.06
C PHE A 23 -0.36 2.48 7.61
N LEU A 24 0.20 3.26 6.68
CA LEU A 24 -0.11 3.15 5.25
C LEU A 24 0.16 1.73 4.74
N LYS A 25 1.36 1.19 5.02
CA LYS A 25 1.72 -0.18 4.62
C LYS A 25 0.71 -1.18 5.17
N ARG A 26 0.41 -1.16 6.48
CA ARG A 26 -0.56 -2.07 7.10
C ARG A 26 -1.96 -1.95 6.50
N TYR A 27 -2.42 -0.72 6.25
CA TYR A 27 -3.75 -0.45 5.73
C TYR A 27 -3.91 -0.93 4.28
N VAL A 28 -2.94 -0.61 3.41
CA VAL A 28 -2.97 -1.09 2.03
C VAL A 28 -2.90 -2.62 1.99
N TRP A 29 -2.13 -3.23 2.88
CA TRP A 29 -2.06 -4.69 2.95
C TRP A 29 -3.40 -5.30 3.35
N SER A 30 -4.11 -4.70 4.31
CA SER A 30 -5.45 -5.14 4.69
C SER A 30 -6.40 -5.12 3.49
N ILE A 31 -6.36 -4.06 2.68
CA ILE A 31 -7.21 -3.93 1.48
C ILE A 31 -6.80 -4.95 0.40
N ALA A 32 -5.50 -5.06 0.14
CA ALA A 32 -4.97 -5.95 -0.89
C ALA A 32 -5.20 -7.43 -0.57
N LEU A 33 -5.11 -7.81 0.71
CA LEU A 33 -5.44 -9.15 1.18
C LEU A 33 -6.94 -9.41 1.13
N TYR A 34 -7.77 -8.45 1.51
CA TYR A 34 -9.22 -8.63 1.42
C TYR A 34 -9.68 -8.82 -0.03
N GLY A 35 -9.13 -8.06 -0.98
CA GLY A 35 -9.45 -8.20 -2.40
C GLY A 35 -8.82 -9.42 -3.09
N CYS A 36 -7.98 -10.20 -2.41
CA CYS A 36 -7.15 -11.21 -3.08
C CYS A 36 -7.94 -12.39 -3.67
N GLY A 37 -9.08 -12.74 -3.05
CA GLY A 37 -9.92 -13.86 -3.50
C GLY A 37 -10.81 -13.50 -4.70
N ILE A 38 -10.99 -12.21 -4.98
CA ILE A 38 -11.97 -11.71 -5.95
C ILE A 38 -11.29 -10.99 -7.14
N TRP A 39 -10.04 -10.53 -6.98
CA TRP A 39 -9.40 -9.64 -7.97
C TRP A 39 -8.18 -10.27 -8.65
N THR A 40 -8.19 -10.30 -9.98
CA THR A 40 -6.99 -10.46 -10.81
C THR A 40 -6.25 -9.13 -10.82
N ILE A 41 -5.03 -9.08 -10.28
CA ILE A 41 -4.27 -7.83 -10.23
C ILE A 41 -3.78 -7.51 -11.64
N SER A 42 -4.36 -6.49 -12.27
CA SER A 42 -3.99 -6.01 -13.60
C SER A 42 -2.86 -4.98 -13.54
N ALA A 43 -2.21 -4.74 -14.68
CA ALA A 43 -1.25 -3.64 -14.85
C ALA A 43 -1.87 -2.27 -14.52
N ILE A 44 -3.19 -2.11 -14.73
CA ILE A 44 -3.93 -0.91 -14.37
C ILE A 44 -3.95 -0.72 -12.84
N ASP A 45 -4.10 -1.80 -12.08
CA ASP A 45 -4.12 -1.74 -10.62
C ASP A 45 -2.74 -1.40 -10.06
N LYS A 46 -1.66 -1.85 -10.72
CA LYS A 46 -0.29 -1.41 -10.41
C LYS A 46 -0.18 0.11 -10.50
N ILE A 47 -0.62 0.70 -11.62
CA ILE A 47 -0.53 2.15 -11.83
C ILE A 47 -1.36 2.91 -10.79
N LYS A 48 -2.59 2.44 -10.53
CA LYS A 48 -3.46 3.04 -9.49
C LYS A 48 -2.83 2.97 -8.11
N LEU A 49 -2.19 1.85 -7.78
CA LEU A 49 -1.53 1.66 -6.49
C LEU A 49 -0.30 2.56 -6.34
N GLU A 50 0.53 2.67 -7.37
CA GLU A 50 1.68 3.57 -7.36
C GLU A 50 1.24 5.04 -7.26
N ALA A 51 0.18 5.43 -7.98
CA ALA A 51 -0.39 6.78 -7.87
C ALA A 51 -0.95 7.04 -6.45
N PHE A 52 -1.60 6.04 -5.85
CA PHE A 52 -2.10 6.11 -4.48
C PHE A 52 -0.96 6.22 -3.45
N GLU A 53 0.12 5.46 -3.61
CA GLU A 53 1.32 5.54 -2.77
C GLU A 53 1.91 6.95 -2.82
N MET A 54 2.07 7.51 -4.03
CA MET A 54 2.58 8.87 -4.22
C MET A 54 1.65 9.94 -3.63
N TRP A 55 0.33 9.78 -3.78
CA TRP A 55 -0.65 10.68 -3.19
C TRP A 55 -0.57 10.67 -1.65
N CYS A 56 -0.42 9.50 -1.05
CA CYS A 56 -0.26 9.36 0.40
C CYS A 56 1.03 10.02 0.89
N TYR A 57 2.17 9.83 0.20
CA TYR A 57 3.43 10.49 0.56
C TYR A 57 3.35 12.01 0.45
N ARG A 58 2.74 12.54 -0.62
CA ARG A 58 2.49 13.99 -0.74
C ARG A 58 1.64 14.53 0.40
N LYS A 59 0.60 13.79 0.80
CA LYS A 59 -0.24 14.16 1.95
C LYS A 59 0.52 14.14 3.27
N MET A 60 1.36 13.14 3.51
CA MET A 60 2.17 13.06 4.73
C MET A 60 3.20 14.19 4.81
N LEU A 61 3.82 14.54 3.68
CA LEU A 61 4.78 15.64 3.56
C LEU A 61 4.12 17.02 3.45
N ARG A 62 2.77 17.09 3.43
CA ARG A 62 1.99 18.32 3.26
C ARG A 62 2.36 19.14 2.01
N ILE A 63 2.86 18.48 0.97
CA ILE A 63 3.23 19.12 -0.29
C ILE A 63 1.96 19.61 -0.97
N LYS A 64 1.91 20.91 -1.28
CA LYS A 64 0.80 21.48 -2.04
C LYS A 64 1.00 21.11 -3.50
N TRP A 65 -0.10 20.99 -4.24
CA TRP A 65 -0.03 20.71 -5.68
C TRP A 65 0.68 21.85 -6.45
N ILE A 66 0.62 23.08 -5.91
CA ILE A 66 1.24 24.29 -6.45
C ILE A 66 2.77 24.18 -6.48
N ASP A 67 3.35 23.44 -5.54
CA ASP A 67 4.81 23.31 -5.39
C ASP A 67 5.44 22.53 -6.57
N LYS A 68 4.63 21.96 -7.50
CA LYS A 68 5.04 21.23 -8.72
C LYS A 68 6.21 20.25 -8.50
N ILE A 69 6.21 19.58 -7.34
CA ILE A 69 7.31 18.69 -6.95
C ILE A 69 7.23 17.36 -7.70
N THR A 70 8.35 16.96 -8.30
CA THR A 70 8.51 15.68 -9.02
C THR A 70 8.32 14.50 -8.08
N ASN A 71 7.89 13.35 -8.63
CA ASN A 71 7.72 12.12 -7.85
C ASN A 71 9.04 11.68 -7.18
N GLU A 72 10.17 11.88 -7.85
CA GLU A 72 11.50 11.53 -7.33
C GLU A 72 11.88 12.39 -6.12
N ALA A 73 11.62 13.71 -6.17
CA ALA A 73 11.88 14.58 -5.03
C ALA A 73 11.02 14.22 -3.81
N VAL A 74 9.77 13.77 -4.03
CA VAL A 74 8.91 13.24 -2.96
C VAL A 74 9.53 11.97 -2.34
N LEU A 75 10.03 11.05 -3.15
CA LEU A 75 10.67 9.81 -2.70
C LEU A 75 11.97 10.08 -1.93
N ASN A 76 12.77 11.05 -2.38
CA ASN A 76 13.99 11.46 -1.68
C ASN A 76 13.69 12.08 -0.31
N ARG A 77 12.64 12.91 -0.20
CA ARG A 77 12.23 13.51 1.08
C ARG A 77 11.71 12.48 2.08
N ILE A 78 10.97 11.48 1.61
CA ILE A 78 10.44 10.41 2.47
C ILE A 78 11.49 9.32 2.77
N LYS A 79 12.63 9.37 2.06
CA LYS A 79 13.73 8.40 2.07
C LYS A 79 13.25 6.97 1.86
N GLU A 80 12.34 6.78 0.90
CA GLU A 80 11.72 5.47 0.63
C GLU A 80 11.59 5.25 -0.88
N LYS A 81 11.65 3.99 -1.30
CA LYS A 81 11.35 3.56 -2.68
C LYS A 81 9.88 3.13 -2.78
N LYS A 82 9.34 3.08 -3.99
CA LYS A 82 8.02 2.46 -4.26
C LYS A 82 8.05 0.98 -3.87
N VAL A 83 7.52 0.64 -2.70
CA VAL A 83 7.61 -0.72 -2.12
C VAL A 83 6.26 -1.42 -2.06
N LEU A 84 5.15 -0.68 -2.19
CA LEU A 84 3.81 -1.20 -1.99
C LEU A 84 3.43 -2.28 -3.01
N TRP A 85 3.65 -2.04 -4.30
CA TRP A 85 3.37 -3.01 -5.36
C TRP A 85 4.15 -4.32 -5.19
N TYR A 86 5.48 -4.21 -5.05
CA TYR A 86 6.36 -5.37 -4.90
C TYR A 86 5.95 -6.21 -3.69
N THR A 87 5.65 -5.55 -2.57
CA THR A 87 5.26 -6.24 -1.35
C THR A 87 3.93 -6.97 -1.49
N ILE A 88 2.94 -6.38 -2.17
CA ILE A 88 1.66 -7.05 -2.45
C ILE A 88 1.87 -8.27 -3.34
N LYS A 89 2.70 -8.16 -4.39
CA LYS A 89 3.01 -9.27 -5.29
C LYS A 89 3.61 -10.47 -4.54
N VAL A 90 4.65 -10.22 -3.74
CA VAL A 90 5.32 -11.27 -2.94
C VAL A 90 4.36 -11.91 -1.95
N ARG A 91 3.56 -11.10 -1.23
CA ARG A 91 2.61 -11.63 -0.24
C ARG A 91 1.48 -12.42 -0.85
N ARG A 92 0.95 -11.98 -1.99
CA ARG A 92 -0.06 -12.74 -2.74
C ARG A 92 0.48 -14.09 -3.16
N ALA A 93 1.69 -14.13 -3.73
CA ALA A 93 2.33 -15.39 -4.10
C ALA A 93 2.50 -16.33 -2.89
N LYS A 94 2.96 -15.80 -1.75
CA LYS A 94 3.07 -16.57 -0.50
C LYS A 94 1.72 -17.12 -0.03
N MET A 95 0.66 -16.31 -0.07
CA MET A 95 -0.69 -16.71 0.33
C MET A 95 -1.27 -17.79 -0.60
N ILE A 96 -1.14 -17.65 -1.92
CA ILE A 96 -1.53 -18.69 -2.88
C ILE A 96 -0.75 -19.99 -2.58
N GLY A 97 0.55 -19.89 -2.35
CA GLY A 97 1.36 -21.05 -1.96
C GLY A 97 0.97 -21.66 -0.61
N HIS A 98 0.41 -20.89 0.33
CA HIS A 98 -0.17 -21.45 1.56
C HIS A 98 -1.50 -22.16 1.28
N LEU A 99 -2.40 -21.57 0.49
CA LEU A 99 -3.68 -22.18 0.11
C LEU A 99 -3.48 -23.52 -0.61
N LEU A 100 -2.60 -23.55 -1.62
CA LEU A 100 -2.29 -24.76 -2.38
C LEU A 100 -1.72 -25.88 -1.49
N ARG A 101 -0.87 -25.53 -0.51
CA ARG A 101 -0.34 -26.50 0.46
C ARG A 101 -1.40 -27.06 1.40
N HIS A 102 -2.39 -26.25 1.78
CA HIS A 102 -3.47 -26.67 2.65
C HIS A 102 -4.52 -27.52 1.91
N GLU A 103 -4.80 -27.22 0.64
CA GLU A 103 -5.71 -28.01 -0.21
C GLU A 103 -5.17 -29.43 -0.46
N ASN A 104 -3.84 -29.56 -0.63
CA ASN A 104 -3.18 -30.85 -0.81
C ASN A 104 -3.26 -31.73 0.44
N LEU A 105 -3.35 -31.13 1.64
CA LEU A 105 -3.53 -31.86 2.91
C LEU A 105 -4.97 -32.33 3.11
N SER A 106 -5.97 -31.62 2.56
CA SER A 106 -7.39 -31.99 2.64
C SER A 106 -7.85 -33.02 1.61
N LYS A 107 -7.06 -33.28 0.56
CA LYS A 107 -7.37 -34.29 -0.49
C LYS A 107 -6.66 -35.64 -0.27
N ALA A 108 -5.82 -35.73 0.77
CA ALA A 108 -5.04 -36.94 1.10
C ALA A 108 -5.61 -37.71 2.31
N SER A 109 -6.84 -37.39 2.73
CA SER A 109 -7.59 -38.02 3.83
C SER A 109 -8.94 -38.51 3.35
#